data_AF-A0A955QEL2-F1
#
_entry.id   AF-A0A955QEL2-F1
#
_cell.length_a   1.000
_cell.length_b   1.000
_cell.length_c   1.000
_cell.angle_alpha   90.00
_cell.angle_beta   90.00
_cell.angle_gamma   90.00
#
_symmetry.space_group_name_H-M   'P 1'
#
loop_
_entity.id
_entity.type
_entity.pdbx_description
1 polymer ?
#
loop_
_entity_poly.entity_id
_entity_poly.type
_entity_poly.pdbx_seq_one_letter_code
_entity_poly.pdbx_strand_id
1 'polypeptide(L)' 'GSIVELDKLAGEPLEILVNDKLVARGEVVMVNEKFGVRLTDVVSPTERVNKLRS' A
#
# COMPACT_ATOMS: atom_id res chain seq x y z
N GLY A 1 12.62 24.86 8.74
CA GLY A 1 11.66 23.80 8.36
C GLY A 1 11.80 22.67 9.35
N SER A 2 10.71 22.04 9.75
CA SER A 2 10.73 20.92 10.69
C SER A 2 10.87 19.61 9.92
N ILE A 3 11.79 18.76 10.36
CA ILE A 3 11.92 17.39 9.86
C ILE A 3 11.12 16.49 10.80
N VAL A 4 10.26 15.66 10.24
CA VAL A 4 9.53 14.63 10.99
C VAL A 4 9.96 13.29 10.40
N GLU A 5 10.54 12.46 11.25
CA GLU A 5 10.93 11.10 10.87
C GLU A 5 9.70 10.19 10.86
N LEU A 6 9.71 9.23 9.93
CA LEU A 6 8.69 8.20 9.86
C LEU A 6 9.30 6.88 10.35
N ASP A 7 8.47 6.06 11.00
CA ASP A 7 8.91 4.77 11.54
C ASP A 7 9.25 3.74 10.44
N LYS A 8 8.82 4.00 9.21
CA LYS A 8 8.97 3.08 8.09
C LYS A 8 10.24 3.36 7.30
N LEU A 9 11.08 2.33 7.17
CA LEU A 9 12.32 2.43 6.40
C LEU A 9 12.06 2.58 4.90
N ALA A 10 12.94 3.33 4.24
CA ALA A 10 12.94 3.42 2.79
C ALA A 10 13.15 2.03 2.18
N GLY A 11 12.28 1.64 1.24
CA GLY A 11 12.31 0.33 0.58
C GLY A 11 11.36 -0.70 1.18
N GLU A 12 10.74 -0.45 2.34
CA GLU A 12 9.68 -1.32 2.84
C GLU A 12 8.39 -1.18 2.01
N PRO A 13 7.67 -2.29 1.75
CA PRO A 13 6.41 -2.23 1.00
C PRO A 13 5.38 -1.35 1.70
N LEU A 14 4.78 -0.42 0.97
CA LEU A 14 3.68 0.41 1.40
C LEU A 14 2.45 -0.43 1.75
N GLU A 15 1.70 0.01 2.75
CA GLU A 15 0.39 -0.55 3.06
C GLU A 15 -0.67 0.15 2.20
N ILE A 16 -1.55 -0.65 1.59
CA ILE A 16 -2.64 -0.15 0.75
C ILE A 16 -3.93 -0.46 1.48
N LEU A 17 -4.60 0.62 1.89
CA LEU A 17 -5.84 0.56 2.66
C LEU A 17 -7.02 1.00 1.80
N VAL A 18 -8.18 0.40 2.07
CA VAL A 18 -9.48 0.86 1.58
C VAL A 18 -10.39 0.93 2.79
N ASN A 19 -10.94 2.11 3.08
CA ASN A 19 -11.73 2.37 4.29
C ASN A 19 -11.01 1.89 5.56
N ASP A 20 -9.74 2.29 5.72
CA ASP A 20 -8.86 1.93 6.86
C ASP A 20 -8.58 0.44 7.03
N LYS A 21 -8.86 -0.38 6.02
CA LYS A 21 -8.61 -1.82 6.04
C LYS A 21 -7.49 -2.18 5.09
N LEU A 22 -6.48 -2.88 5.60
CA LEU A 22 -5.35 -3.38 4.80
C LEU A 22 -5.84 -4.42 3.77
N VAL A 23 -5.70 -4.08 2.48
CA VAL A 23 -6.11 -4.93 1.35
C VAL A 23 -4.94 -5.41 0.49
N ALA A 24 -3.81 -4.69 0.52
CA ALA A 24 -2.64 -5.06 -0.26
C ALA A 24 -1.36 -4.44 0.32
N ARG A 25 -0.22 -4.94 -0.18
CA ARG A 25 1.10 -4.33 0.00
C ARG A 25 1.71 -4.07 -1.37
N GLY A 26 2.54 -3.04 -1.49
CA GLY A 26 3.17 -2.72 -2.76
C GLY A 26 4.39 -1.82 -2.65
N GLU A 27 5.10 -1.68 -3.75
CA GLU A 27 6.30 -0.87 -3.87
C GLU A 27 6.04 0.32 -4.78
N VAL A 28 6.65 1.46 -4.48
CA VAL A 28 6.65 2.60 -5.41
C VAL A 28 7.53 2.25 -6.60
N VAL A 29 6.97 2.42 -7.79
CA VAL A 29 7.68 2.24 -9.06
C VAL A 29 7.58 3.50 -9.90
N MET A 30 8.55 3.70 -10.78
CA MET A 30 8.53 4.75 -11.78
C MET A 30 8.66 4.13 -13.16
N VAL A 31 7.69 4.41 -14.04
CA VAL A 31 7.67 3.91 -15.41
C VAL A 31 7.34 5.08 -16.33
N ASN A 32 8.21 5.34 -17.32
CA ASN A 32 8.05 6.46 -18.26
C ASN A 32 7.79 7.80 -17.53
N GLU A 33 8.61 8.08 -16.51
CA GLU A 33 8.51 9.29 -15.67
C GLU A 33 7.19 9.45 -14.90
N LYS A 34 6.38 8.38 -14.83
CA LYS A 34 5.15 8.33 -14.04
C LYS A 34 5.35 7.46 -12.81
N PHE A 35 4.95 7.98 -11.66
CA PHE A 35 4.89 7.19 -10.43
C PHE A 35 3.70 6.22 -10.47
N GLY A 36 3.90 5.05 -9.90
CA GLY A 36 2.88 4.05 -9.68
C GLY A 36 3.19 3.21 -8.45
N VAL A 37 2.24 2.35 -8.08
CA VAL A 37 2.43 1.35 -7.03
C VAL A 37 2.27 -0.03 -7.66
N ARG A 38 3.30 -0.87 -7.55
CA ARG A 38 3.23 -2.27 -7.96
C ARG A 38 2.83 -3.11 -6.76
N LEU A 39 1.71 -3.83 -6.87
CA LEU A 39 1.28 -4.74 -5.81
C LEU A 39 2.28 -5.90 -5.69
N THR A 40 2.76 -6.14 -4.48
CA THR A 40 3.60 -7.30 -4.14
C THR A 40 2.80 -8.40 -3.47
N ASP A 41 1.75 -8.03 -2.74
CA ASP A 41 0.80 -8.95 -2.13
C ASP A 41 -0.60 -8.34 -2.11
N VAL A 42 -1.63 -9.17 -2.29
CA VAL A 42 -3.03 -8.72 -2.31
C VAL A 42 -3.95 -9.80 -1.76
N VAL A 43 -4.86 -9.40 -0.88
CA VAL A 43 -5.82 -10.35 -0.30
C VAL A 43 -6.74 -10.94 -1.37
N SER A 44 -7.21 -12.16 -1.14
CA SER A 44 -8.11 -12.85 -2.07
C SER A 44 -9.38 -12.01 -2.33
N PRO A 45 -10.04 -12.16 -3.49
CA PRO A 45 -11.29 -11.44 -3.77
C PRO A 45 -12.36 -11.63 -2.69
N THR A 46 -12.52 -12.86 -2.20
CA THR A 46 -13.48 -13.19 -1.12
C THR A 46 -13.13 -12.45 0.17
N GLU A 47 -11.86 -12.50 0.58
CA GLU A 47 -11.41 -11.81 1.80
C GLU A 47 -11.54 -10.29 1.66
N ARG A 48 -11.26 -9.72 0.50
CA ARG A 48 -11.41 -8.28 0.23
C ARG A 48 -12.86 -7.83 0.42
N VAL A 49 -13.81 -8.56 -0.17
CA VAL A 49 -15.24 -8.25 -0.02
C VAL A 49 -15.67 -8.40 1.44
N ASN A 50 -15.21 -9.44 2.13
CA ASN A 50 -15.54 -9.66 3.54
C ASN A 50 -14.98 -8.54 4.43
N LYS A 51 -13.71 -8.16 4.25
CA LYS A 51 -13.10 -7.04 4.97
C LYS A 51 -13.90 -5.76 4.76
N LEU A 52 -14.33 -5.44 3.53
CA LEU A 52 -15.00 -4.18 3.25
C LEU A 52 -16.46 -4.09 3.71
N ARG A 53 -17.09 -5.20 4.11
CA ARG A 53 -18.50 -5.24 4.54
C ARG A 53 -18.74 -4.91 6.02
N SER A 54 -17.73 -5.09 6.87
CA SER A 54 -17.79 -4.75 8.30
C SER A 54 -17.64 -3.25 8.56
#